data_AF-A0A1V4RLV3-F1
#
_entry.id   AF-A0A1V4RLV3-F1
#
_cell.length_a   1.000
_cell.length_b   1.000
_cell.length_c   1.000
_cell.angle_alpha   90.00
_cell.angle_beta   90.00
_cell.angle_gamma   90.00
#
_symmetry.space_group_name_H-M   'P 1'
#
loop_
_entity.id
_entity.type
_entity.pdbx_description
1 polymer ?
#
loop_
_entity_poly.entity_id
_entity_poly.type
_entity_poly.pdbx_seq_one_letter_code
_entity_poly.pdbx_strand_id
1 'polypeptide(L)'
;MKNKQYLFFVTVLFCLLLFPLYSLFAQTSYTWQGGAGDWDDSNMWSPNGVPGNGDNVTINSGVVNLGGSKSINNFTFGNATIQGSGS
;
A
#
# COMPACT_ATOMS: atom_id res chain seq x y z
N MET A 1 -31.05 -26.00 -29.38
CA MET A 1 -29.59 -25.95 -29.13
C MET A 1 -29.02 -24.52 -29.18
N LYS A 2 -29.42 -23.68 -30.14
CA LYS A 2 -28.95 -22.28 -30.28
C LYS A 2 -29.15 -21.41 -29.00
N ASN A 3 -30.32 -21.50 -28.35
CA ASN A 3 -30.64 -20.70 -27.16
C ASN A 3 -29.77 -21.01 -25.93
N LYS A 4 -29.32 -22.27 -25.77
CA LYS A 4 -28.41 -22.65 -24.67
C LYS A 4 -26.99 -22.11 -24.88
N GLN A 5 -26.56 -21.96 -26.13
CA GLN A 5 -25.25 -21.36 -26.44
C GLN A 5 -25.25 -19.86 -26.20
N TYR A 6 -26.30 -19.13 -26.60
CA TYR A 6 -26.43 -17.70 -26.26
C TYR A 6 -26.45 -17.47 -24.74
N LEU A 7 -27.18 -18.30 -24.00
CA LEU A 7 -27.20 -18.22 -22.53
C LEU A 7 -25.81 -18.45 -21.93
N PHE A 8 -25.05 -19.42 -22.45
CA PHE A 8 -23.67 -19.67 -22.04
C PHE A 8 -22.76 -18.46 -22.32
N PHE A 9 -22.82 -17.89 -23.53
CA PHE A 9 -22.02 -16.71 -23.90
C PHE A 9 -22.37 -15.47 -23.07
N VAL A 10 -23.66 -15.23 -22.80
CA VAL A 10 -24.12 -14.11 -21.95
C VAL A 10 -23.63 -14.27 -20.52
N THR A 11 -23.65 -15.48 -19.97
CA THR A 11 -23.19 -15.75 -18.61
C THR A 11 -21.68 -15.50 -18.48
N VAL A 12 -20.88 -15.99 -19.44
CA VAL A 12 -19.43 -15.77 -19.46
C VAL A 12 -19.08 -14.30 -19.62
N LEU A 13 -19.78 -13.57 -20.50
CA LEU A 13 -19.58 -12.15 -20.72
C LEU A 13 -19.93 -11.32 -19.47
N PHE A 14 -21.02 -11.67 -18.77
CA PHE A 14 -21.40 -11.03 -17.51
C PHE A 14 -20.37 -11.26 -16.40
N CYS A 15 -19.83 -12.48 -16.27
CA CYS A 15 -18.76 -12.76 -15.32
C CYS A 15 -17.48 -11.95 -15.60
N LEU A 16 -17.10 -11.79 -16.87
CA LEU A 16 -15.91 -11.01 -17.27
C LEU A 16 -16.07 -9.50 -17.01
N LEU A 17 -17.30 -8.97 -17.10
CA LEU A 17 -17.60 -7.55 -16.81
C LEU A 17 -17.66 -7.23 -15.32
N LEU A 18 -17.77 -8.24 -14.45
CA LEU A 18 -17.75 -8.07 -12.98
C LEU A 18 -16.33 -8.14 -12.38
N PHE A 19 -15.33 -8.56 -13.15
CA PHE A 19 -13.93 -8.66 -12.69
C PHE A 19 -13.22 -7.33 -12.32
N PRO A 20 -13.51 -6.16 -12.92
CA PRO A 20 -12.81 -4.93 -12.55
C PRO A 20 -13.35 -4.25 -11.28
N LEU A 21 -14.37 -4.82 -10.61
CA LEU A 21 -14.92 -4.26 -9.37
C LEU A 21 -14.09 -4.59 -8.12
N TYR A 22 -13.11 -5.48 -8.24
CA TYR A 22 -12.15 -5.68 -7.16
C TYR A 22 -11.09 -4.59 -7.27
N SER A 23 -11.23 -3.53 -6.47
CA SER A 23 -10.10 -2.64 -6.19
C SER A 23 -8.95 -3.50 -5.66
N LEU A 24 -8.00 -3.80 -6.54
CA LEU A 24 -6.69 -4.31 -6.14
C LEU A 24 -6.03 -3.15 -5.40
N PHE A 25 -6.25 -3.06 -4.09
CA PHE A 25 -5.34 -2.32 -3.21
C PHE A 25 -4.01 -3.07 -3.29
N ALA A 26 -3.20 -2.72 -4.29
CA ALA A 26 -1.88 -3.27 -4.46
C ALA A 26 -1.04 -2.76 -3.30
N GLN A 27 -0.87 -3.63 -2.31
CA GLN A 27 0.01 -3.41 -1.17
C GLN A 27 1.43 -3.18 -1.69
N THR A 28 1.93 -1.97 -1.53
CA THR A 28 3.30 -1.64 -1.88
C THR A 28 4.15 -1.73 -0.61
N SER A 29 5.35 -2.30 -0.74
CA SER A 29 6.30 -2.36 0.37
C SER A 29 7.30 -1.23 0.24
N TYR A 30 7.29 -0.33 1.21
CA TYR A 30 8.21 0.79 1.31
C TYR A 30 9.26 0.54 2.40
N THR A 31 10.49 0.92 2.09
CA THR A 31 11.63 0.85 3.02
C THR A 31 12.19 2.24 3.25
N TRP A 32 12.33 2.62 4.52
CA TRP A 32 13.02 3.85 4.88
C TRP A 32 14.50 3.75 4.52
N GLN A 33 15.02 4.73 3.82
CA GLN A 33 16.39 4.71 3.29
C GLN A 33 17.47 4.96 4.37
N GLY A 34 17.07 5.30 5.60
CA GLY A 34 17.96 5.62 6.71
C GLY A 34 18.07 7.12 6.95
N GLY A 35 19.07 7.56 7.73
CA GLY A 35 19.22 8.97 8.08
C GLY A 35 18.08 9.53 8.93
N ALA A 36 18.02 10.85 9.07
CA ALA A 36 16.96 11.56 9.80
C ALA A 36 16.09 12.34 8.82
N GLY A 37 14.76 12.20 8.93
CA GLY A 37 13.83 12.91 8.04
C GLY A 37 12.37 12.69 8.39
N ASP A 38 11.51 13.32 7.59
CA ASP A 38 10.06 13.31 7.81
C ASP A 38 9.39 12.16 7.05
N TRP A 39 8.42 11.49 7.68
CA TRP A 39 7.66 10.42 7.04
C TRP A 39 7.05 10.82 5.71
N ASP A 40 6.61 12.08 5.59
CA ASP A 40 5.93 12.59 4.41
C ASP A 40 6.89 13.03 3.27
N ASP A 41 8.21 12.91 3.46
CA ASP A 41 9.19 13.09 2.39
C ASP A 41 9.33 11.81 1.56
N SER A 42 8.80 11.81 0.34
CA SER A 42 8.84 10.67 -0.58
C SER A 42 10.26 10.23 -0.94
N ASN A 43 11.27 11.10 -0.80
CA ASN A 43 12.66 10.79 -1.09
C ASN A 43 13.31 9.91 -0.01
N MET A 44 12.72 9.86 1.19
CA MET A 44 13.20 9.02 2.29
C MET A 44 12.74 7.56 2.16
N TRP A 45 11.93 7.25 1.16
CA TRP A 45 11.34 5.92 0.93
C TRP A 45 11.83 5.28 -0.36
N SER A 46 11.91 3.95 -0.36
CA SER A 46 12.14 3.13 -1.54
C SER A 46 11.07 2.03 -1.63
N PRO A 47 10.31 1.91 -2.73
CA PRO A 47 10.32 2.78 -3.91
C PRO A 47 9.93 4.23 -3.56
N ASN A 48 10.28 5.19 -4.43
CA ASN A 48 9.99 6.61 -4.18
C ASN A 48 8.48 6.83 -4.08
N GLY A 49 8.03 7.38 -2.96
CA GLY A 49 6.62 7.57 -2.64
C GLY A 49 6.36 7.47 -1.14
N VAL A 50 5.29 8.09 -0.65
CA VAL A 50 4.94 8.06 0.77
C VAL A 50 4.03 6.84 1.03
N PRO A 51 4.35 5.96 1.98
CA PRO A 51 3.51 4.82 2.32
C PRO A 51 2.14 5.29 2.84
N GLY A 52 1.08 4.69 2.31
CA GLY A 52 -0.31 4.98 2.66
C GLY A 52 -1.03 3.78 3.27
N ASN A 53 -2.36 3.92 3.38
CA ASN A 53 -3.21 2.88 3.93
C ASN A 53 -3.17 1.61 3.07
N GLY A 54 -2.83 0.47 3.69
CA GLY A 54 -2.70 -0.81 3.00
C GLY A 54 -1.26 -1.18 2.63
N ASP A 55 -0.31 -0.25 2.74
CA ASP A 55 1.10 -0.50 2.41
C ASP A 55 1.87 -1.17 3.55
N ASN A 56 2.98 -1.82 3.21
CA ASN A 56 3.94 -2.28 4.20
C ASN A 56 5.06 -1.28 4.38
N VAL A 57 5.51 -1.12 5.61
CA VAL A 57 6.63 -0.26 5.93
C VAL A 57 7.72 -1.04 6.65
N THR A 58 8.95 -0.89 6.18
CA THR A 58 10.16 -1.37 6.85
C THR A 58 11.06 -0.20 7.20
N ILE A 59 11.41 -0.06 8.47
CA ILE A 59 12.39 0.93 8.95
C ILE A 59 13.49 0.19 9.69
N ASN A 60 14.62 -0.05 9.01
CA ASN A 60 15.73 -0.81 9.56
C ASN A 60 16.66 0.02 10.46
N SER A 61 16.81 1.31 10.16
CA SER A 61 17.66 2.27 10.88
C SER A 61 17.23 3.71 10.58
N GLY A 62 17.80 4.68 11.31
CA GLY A 62 17.54 6.11 11.11
C GLY A 62 16.55 6.70 12.12
N VAL A 63 16.16 7.95 11.89
CA VAL A 63 15.22 8.72 12.71
C VAL A 63 14.08 9.19 11.82
N VAL A 64 12.87 8.74 12.13
CA VAL A 64 11.67 9.09 11.35
C VAL A 64 10.79 10.01 12.18
N ASN A 65 10.54 11.21 11.67
CA ASN A 65 9.64 12.18 12.27
C ASN A 65 8.21 11.96 11.77
N LEU A 66 7.29 11.76 12.71
CA LEU A 66 5.85 11.70 12.44
C LEU A 66 5.20 13.03 12.80
N GLY A 67 4.66 13.72 11.80
CA GLY A 67 3.85 14.94 11.98
C GLY A 67 2.39 14.67 12.38
N GLY A 68 1.98 13.40 12.43
CA GLY A 68 0.61 12.98 12.75
C GLY A 68 0.45 11.47 12.62
N SER A 69 -0.77 10.97 12.87
CA SER A 69 -1.09 9.55 12.76
C SER A 69 -0.88 9.02 11.33
N LYS A 70 -0.26 7.85 11.21
CA LYS A 70 -0.10 7.12 9.94
C LYS A 70 -0.80 5.78 10.03
N SER A 71 -1.51 5.42 8.96
CA SER A 71 -2.20 4.12 8.82
C SER A 71 -1.52 3.33 7.72
N ILE A 72 -1.06 2.12 8.05
CA ILE A 72 -0.34 1.18 7.18
C ILE A 72 -0.81 -0.25 7.51
N ASN A 73 -0.52 -1.22 6.64
CA ASN A 73 -0.92 -2.61 6.85
C ASN A 73 0.03 -3.37 7.78
N ASN A 74 1.31 -3.42 7.43
CA ASN A 74 2.34 -4.06 8.27
C ASN A 74 3.49 -3.10 8.53
N PHE A 75 4.05 -3.22 9.72
CA PHE A 75 5.20 -2.43 10.15
C PHE A 75 6.32 -3.32 10.67
N THR A 76 7.48 -3.24 10.01
CA THR A 76 8.72 -3.91 10.42
C THR A 76 9.69 -2.86 10.95
N PHE A 77 10.10 -3.01 12.20
CA PHE A 77 10.98 -2.06 12.90
C PHE A 77 12.29 -2.71 13.33
N GLY A 78 13.41 -2.08 12.98
CA GLY A 78 14.76 -2.47 13.36
C GLY A 78 15.41 -1.51 14.36
N ASN A 79 16.70 -1.23 14.16
CA ASN A 79 17.49 -0.32 15.00
C ASN A 79 17.27 1.15 14.60
N ALA A 80 16.01 1.59 14.61
CA ALA A 80 15.61 2.94 14.24
C ALA A 80 15.03 3.70 15.44
N THR A 81 14.77 4.99 15.25
CA THR A 81 14.01 5.85 16.17
C THR A 81 12.80 6.39 15.43
N ILE A 82 11.62 6.24 16.03
CA ILE A 82 10.43 6.98 15.60
C ILE A 82 10.17 8.05 16.64
N GLN A 83 10.01 9.28 16.18
CA GLN A 83 9.70 10.42 17.03
C GLN A 83 8.57 11.25 16.46
N GLY A 84 7.92 12.03 17.31
CA GLY A 84 6.83 12.92 16.94
C GLY A 84 6.48 13.79 18.12
N SER A 85 5.79 14.90 17.87
CA SER A 85 5.42 15.87 18.91
C SER A 85 4.32 15.36 19.85
N GLY A 86 3.65 14.25 19.52
CA GLY A 86 2.61 13.63 20.36
C GLY A 86 1.52 14.63 20.77
N SER A 87 0.43 14.72 20.00
CA SER A 87 -0.76 15.46 20.42
C SER A 87 -1.53 14.71 21.51
#